data_AF-A0A2R5LN99-F1
#
_entry.id   AF-A0A2R5LN99-F1
#
_cell.length_a   1.000
_cell.length_b   1.000
_cell.length_c   1.000
_cell.angle_alpha   90.00
_cell.angle_beta   90.00
_cell.angle_gamma   90.00
#
_symmetry.space_group_name_H-M   'P 1'
#
loop_
_entity.id
_entity.type
_entity.pdbx_description
1 polymer ?
#
loop_
_entity_poly.entity_id
_entity_poly.type
_entity_poly.pdbx_seq_one_letter_code
_entity_poly.pdbx_strand_id
1 'polypeptide(L)'
;DSKAKQPGKDGSAKKFAEGAFLVGLAGAATLFGFGATIAMAKKRDPKFFTQGILGSRAVPESGTSLALRALGWGTLYSTAGFGIFSFLVWKMIGAHSFEDFRHKVGSFLPRIPKKEPQGKSDFTSFRELMNYIVDDSAKKE
;
A
#
# COMPACT_ATOMS: atom_id res chain seq x y z
N ASP A 1 31.38 -14.89 7.16
CA ASP A 1 29.92 -14.69 7.10
C ASP A 1 29.60 -13.21 7.13
N SER A 2 28.86 -12.58 6.22
CA SER A 2 27.94 -13.05 5.19
C SER A 2 28.14 -12.23 3.93
N LYS A 3 28.41 -12.92 2.82
CA LYS A 3 28.59 -12.34 1.50
C LYS A 3 27.22 -11.94 0.96
N ALA A 4 26.92 -10.64 0.94
CA ALA A 4 25.80 -10.08 0.19
C ALA A 4 26.05 -10.34 -1.31
N LYS A 5 25.65 -11.52 -1.78
CA LYS A 5 25.74 -11.92 -3.18
C LYS A 5 24.54 -11.31 -3.90
N GLN A 6 24.80 -10.22 -4.61
CA GLN A 6 23.88 -9.66 -5.59
C GLN A 6 23.40 -10.75 -6.55
N PRO A 7 22.09 -10.84 -6.85
CA PRO A 7 21.57 -11.88 -7.73
C PRO A 7 21.90 -11.56 -9.19
N GLY A 8 22.55 -12.53 -9.84
CA GLY A 8 22.74 -12.59 -11.28
C GLY A 8 21.42 -12.75 -12.05
N LYS A 9 21.52 -12.59 -13.37
CA LYS A 9 20.49 -12.36 -14.39
C LYS A 9 19.35 -13.40 -14.51
N ASP A 10 19.27 -14.35 -13.60
CA ASP A 10 18.30 -15.42 -13.45
C ASP A 10 17.28 -15.13 -12.31
N GLY A 11 17.51 -14.05 -11.55
CA GLY A 11 16.63 -13.60 -10.45
C GLY A 11 15.44 -12.72 -10.86
N SER A 12 15.42 -12.15 -12.06
CA SER A 12 14.39 -11.18 -12.46
C SER A 12 13.00 -11.83 -12.59
N ALA A 13 12.89 -12.97 -13.25
CA ALA A 13 11.61 -13.67 -13.46
C ALA A 13 10.94 -14.13 -12.15
N LYS A 14 11.73 -14.62 -11.17
CA LYS A 14 11.22 -14.98 -9.84
C LYS A 14 10.75 -13.75 -9.06
N LYS A 15 11.46 -12.62 -9.15
CA LYS A 15 11.06 -11.35 -8.52
C LYS A 15 9.76 -10.78 -9.13
N PHE A 16 9.56 -10.96 -10.44
CA PHE A 16 8.29 -10.60 -11.09
C PHE A 16 7.14 -11.52 -10.67
N ALA A 17 7.38 -12.83 -10.53
CA ALA A 17 6.38 -13.78 -10.04
C ALA A 17 6.01 -13.51 -8.56
N GLU A 18 6.99 -13.21 -7.71
CA GLU A 18 6.78 -12.85 -6.30
C GLU A 18 6.03 -11.50 -6.18
N GLY A 19 6.40 -10.52 -7.00
CA GLY A 19 5.71 -9.23 -7.07
C GLY A 19 4.27 -9.34 -7.54
N ALA A 20 4.00 -10.14 -8.57
CA ALA A 20 2.63 -10.40 -9.06
C ALA A 20 1.78 -11.09 -7.99
N PHE A 21 2.34 -12.03 -7.23
CA PHE A 21 1.66 -12.69 -6.13
C PHE A 21 1.32 -11.71 -4.99
N LEU A 22 2.26 -10.85 -4.58
CA LEU A 22 2.04 -9.86 -3.52
C LEU A 22 1.00 -8.80 -3.93
N VAL A 23 1.05 -8.32 -5.17
CA VAL A 23 0.03 -7.40 -5.71
C VAL A 23 -1.34 -8.08 -5.81
N GLY A 24 -1.38 -9.35 -6.23
CA GLY A 24 -2.61 -10.14 -6.24
C GLY A 24 -3.21 -10.31 -4.85
N LEU A 25 -2.39 -10.66 -3.86
CA LEU A 25 -2.81 -10.83 -2.47
C LEU A 25 -3.27 -9.50 -1.85
N ALA A 26 -2.51 -8.42 -2.05
CA ALA A 26 -2.86 -7.09 -1.57
C ALA A 26 -4.15 -6.57 -2.24
N GLY A 27 -4.30 -6.81 -3.54
CA GLY A 27 -5.52 -6.50 -4.29
C GLY A 27 -6.72 -7.28 -3.76
N ALA A 28 -6.58 -8.59 -3.57
CA ALA A 28 -7.63 -9.44 -3.00
C ALA A 28 -8.02 -9.01 -1.58
N ALA A 29 -7.05 -8.69 -0.72
CA ALA A 29 -7.29 -8.21 0.64
C ALA A 29 -8.01 -6.86 0.64
N THR A 30 -7.65 -5.94 -0.28
CA THR A 30 -8.28 -4.62 -0.40
C THR A 30 -9.72 -4.74 -0.88
N LEU A 31 -9.98 -5.57 -1.90
CA LEU A 31 -11.33 -5.84 -2.39
C LEU A 31 -12.20 -6.51 -1.33
N PHE A 32 -11.64 -7.47 -0.59
CA PHE A 32 -12.34 -8.13 0.51
C PHE A 32 -12.65 -7.16 1.66
N GLY A 33 -11.69 -6.35 2.10
CA GLY A 33 -11.88 -5.37 3.18
C GLY A 33 -12.88 -4.27 2.82
N PHE A 34 -12.79 -3.73 1.60
CA PHE A 34 -13.74 -2.74 1.11
C PHE A 34 -15.15 -3.32 0.93
N GLY A 35 -15.24 -4.54 0.36
CA GLY A 35 -16.51 -5.26 0.23
C GLY A 35 -17.16 -5.59 1.57
N ALA A 36 -16.37 -6.01 2.56
CA ALA A 36 -16.83 -6.25 3.92
C ALA A 36 -17.33 -4.96 4.58
N THR A 37 -16.65 -3.84 4.37
CA THR A 37 -17.06 -2.52 4.88
C THR A 37 -18.39 -2.08 4.25
N ILE A 38 -18.56 -2.27 2.94
CA ILE A 38 -19.84 -1.99 2.26
C ILE A 38 -20.96 -2.92 2.76
N ALA A 39 -20.67 -4.21 2.96
CA ALA A 39 -21.65 -5.15 3.49
C ALA A 39 -22.07 -4.79 4.92
N MET A 40 -21.13 -4.33 5.75
CA MET A 40 -21.41 -3.88 7.12
C MET A 40 -22.22 -2.59 7.13
N ALA A 41 -21.92 -1.64 6.25
CA ALA A 41 -22.71 -0.42 6.05
C ALA A 41 -24.15 -0.75 5.61
N LYS A 42 -24.32 -1.71 4.69
CA LYS A 42 -25.65 -2.19 4.26
C LYS A 42 -26.44 -2.85 5.39
N LYS A 43 -25.78 -3.59 6.30
CA LYS A 43 -26.44 -4.21 7.46
C LYS A 43 -26.92 -3.18 8.50
N ARG A 44 -26.21 -2.06 8.64
CA ARG A 44 -26.59 -0.96 9.55
C ARG A 44 -27.79 -0.18 9.01
N ASP A 45 -27.77 0.20 7.74
CA ASP A 45 -28.80 1.06 7.14
C ASP A 45 -29.22 0.59 5.72
N PRO A 46 -30.06 -0.46 5.62
CA PRO A 46 -30.45 -1.02 4.32
C PRO A 46 -31.33 -0.08 3.50
N LYS A 47 -32.16 0.75 4.15
CA LYS A 47 -33.09 1.69 3.49
C LYS A 47 -32.33 2.84 2.81
N PHE A 48 -31.44 3.52 3.54
CA PHE A 48 -30.66 4.64 3.02
C PHE A 48 -29.58 4.21 2.02
N PHE A 49 -28.98 3.03 2.20
CA PHE A 49 -28.06 2.45 1.23
C PHE A 49 -28.75 2.12 -0.11
N THR A 50 -29.95 1.54 -0.04
CA THR A 50 -30.74 1.21 -1.24
C THR A 50 -31.26 2.47 -1.93
N GLN A 51 -31.63 3.51 -1.21
CA GLN A 51 -31.97 4.82 -1.78
C GLN A 51 -30.75 5.56 -2.37
N GLY A 52 -29.56 5.31 -1.84
CA GLY A 52 -28.30 5.82 -2.40
C GLY A 52 -27.88 5.09 -3.68
N ILE A 53 -28.28 3.83 -3.86
CA ILE A 53 -27.98 2.97 -5.02
C ILE A 53 -29.07 3.00 -6.10
N LEU A 54 -30.34 3.04 -5.71
CA LEU A 54 -31.49 3.22 -6.59
C LEU A 54 -31.81 4.72 -6.59
N GLY A 55 -31.34 5.44 -7.61
CA GLY A 55 -31.47 6.89 -7.70
C GLY A 55 -32.89 7.38 -7.41
N SER A 56 -33.01 8.41 -6.57
CA SER A 56 -34.28 9.08 -6.27
C SER A 56 -34.79 9.82 -7.51
N ARG A 57 -36.11 9.91 -7.67
CA ARG A 57 -36.88 10.40 -8.84
C ARG A 57 -36.48 11.79 -9.40
N ALA A 58 -35.60 12.54 -8.71
CA ALA A 58 -35.06 13.82 -9.15
C ALA A 58 -33.71 13.72 -9.90
N VAL A 59 -32.97 12.62 -9.77
CA VAL A 59 -31.70 12.36 -10.47
C VAL A 59 -31.71 10.91 -10.98
N PRO A 60 -31.80 10.68 -12.31
CA PRO A 60 -31.92 9.33 -12.89
C PRO A 60 -30.67 8.45 -12.70
N GLU A 61 -29.55 9.02 -12.26
CA GLU A 61 -28.32 8.30 -11.88
C GLU A 61 -28.18 8.33 -10.35
N SER A 62 -27.90 7.19 -9.71
CA SER A 62 -27.74 7.16 -8.26
C SER A 62 -26.46 7.88 -7.83
N GLY A 63 -26.50 8.71 -6.77
CA GLY A 63 -25.32 9.45 -6.32
C GLY A 63 -24.13 8.54 -5.99
N THR A 64 -24.42 7.30 -5.58
CA THR A 64 -23.42 6.26 -5.34
C THR A 64 -22.78 5.75 -6.63
N SER A 65 -23.54 5.57 -7.73
CA SER A 65 -22.95 5.14 -9.01
C SER A 65 -22.05 6.23 -9.60
N LEU A 66 -22.43 7.50 -9.44
CA LEU A 66 -21.62 8.63 -9.86
C LEU A 66 -20.33 8.75 -9.04
N ALA A 67 -20.44 8.63 -7.71
CA ALA A 67 -19.30 8.66 -6.79
C ALA A 67 -18.34 7.48 -6.99
N LEU A 68 -18.85 6.27 -7.20
CA LEU A 68 -18.02 5.09 -7.46
C LEU A 68 -17.28 5.20 -8.80
N ARG A 69 -17.93 5.74 -9.85
CA ARG A 69 -17.25 6.02 -11.12
C ARG A 69 -16.20 7.12 -10.98
N ALA A 70 -16.51 8.20 -10.28
CA ALA A 70 -15.55 9.28 -10.01
C ALA A 70 -14.36 8.78 -9.19
N LEU A 71 -14.60 7.97 -8.16
CA LEU A 71 -13.56 7.35 -7.33
C LEU A 71 -12.71 6.34 -8.13
N GLY A 72 -13.36 5.55 -8.99
CA GLY A 72 -12.70 4.59 -9.87
C GLY A 72 -11.80 5.26 -10.90
N TRP A 73 -12.33 6.21 -11.67
CA TRP A 73 -11.55 6.99 -12.63
C TRP A 73 -10.48 7.84 -11.95
N GLY A 74 -10.76 8.37 -10.76
CA GLY A 74 -9.78 9.12 -9.96
C GLY A 74 -8.61 8.24 -9.49
N THR A 75 -8.88 7.02 -9.01
CA THR A 75 -7.82 6.09 -8.59
C THR A 75 -6.98 5.61 -9.79
N LEU A 76 -7.63 5.32 -10.92
CA LEU A 76 -6.95 4.98 -12.18
C LEU A 76 -6.06 6.14 -12.66
N TYR A 77 -6.61 7.36 -12.69
CA TYR A 77 -5.85 8.54 -13.13
C TYR A 77 -4.71 8.88 -12.18
N SER A 78 -4.90 8.76 -10.87
CA SER A 78 -3.85 9.00 -9.89
C SER A 78 -2.70 8.00 -10.03
N THR A 79 -3.02 6.72 -10.23
CA THR A 79 -2.00 5.67 -10.35
C THR A 79 -1.29 5.74 -11.70
N ALA A 80 -2.03 5.98 -12.79
CA ALA A 80 -1.45 6.19 -14.12
C ALA A 80 -0.62 7.48 -14.19
N GLY A 81 -1.16 8.59 -13.68
CA GLY A 81 -0.52 9.90 -13.64
C GLY A 81 0.75 9.89 -12.79
N PHE A 82 0.73 9.29 -11.59
CA PHE A 82 1.91 9.15 -10.76
C PHE A 82 2.96 8.22 -11.38
N GLY A 83 2.53 7.14 -12.04
CA GLY A 83 3.45 6.25 -12.78
C GLY A 83 4.16 6.95 -13.94
N ILE A 84 3.40 7.69 -14.75
CA ILE A 84 3.94 8.48 -15.87
C ILE A 84 4.79 9.64 -15.34
N PHE A 85 4.33 10.36 -14.32
CA PHE A 85 5.07 11.46 -13.70
C PHE A 85 6.41 10.98 -13.13
N SER A 86 6.41 9.87 -12.39
CA SER A 86 7.62 9.25 -11.87
C SER A 86 8.58 8.84 -13.00
N PHE A 87 8.04 8.28 -14.10
CA PHE A 87 8.83 7.96 -15.27
C PHE A 87 9.39 9.20 -15.99
N LEU A 88 8.63 10.29 -16.07
CA LEU A 88 9.08 11.56 -16.63
C LEU A 88 10.18 12.18 -15.78
N VAL A 89 10.03 12.20 -14.45
CA VAL A 89 11.08 12.65 -13.52
C VAL A 89 12.32 11.78 -13.67
N TRP A 90 12.17 10.46 -13.79
CA TRP A 90 13.28 9.54 -14.06
C TRP A 90 13.96 9.83 -15.42
N LYS A 91 13.18 10.13 -16.46
CA LYS A 91 13.68 10.47 -17.79
C LYS A 91 14.37 11.84 -17.82
N MET A 92 13.90 12.81 -17.04
CA MET A 92 14.48 14.16 -16.88
C MET A 92 15.77 14.14 -16.04
N ILE A 93 15.93 13.18 -15.12
CA ILE A 93 17.15 13.02 -14.32
C ILE A 93 18.29 12.34 -15.10
N GLY A 94 18.03 11.79 -16.29
CA GLY A 94 19.06 11.24 -17.18
C GLY A 94 19.27 9.74 -16.99
N ALA A 95 18.28 8.94 -17.35
CA ALA A 95 18.35 7.48 -17.31
C ALA A 95 19.36 6.91 -18.34
N HIS A 96 20.64 6.87 -17.95
CA HIS A 96 21.57 5.82 -18.39
C HIS A 96 22.02 4.90 -17.24
N SER A 97 21.74 5.23 -15.97
CA SER A 97 21.88 4.28 -14.85
C SER A 97 21.13 4.70 -13.58
N PHE A 98 20.58 3.72 -12.86
CA PHE A 98 19.97 3.84 -11.53
C PHE A 98 21.00 4.28 -10.46
N GLU A 99 22.29 4.10 -10.73
CA GLU A 99 23.39 4.50 -9.84
C GLU A 99 23.53 6.01 -9.71
N ASP A 100 23.34 6.77 -10.80
CA ASP A 100 23.44 8.23 -10.77
C ASP A 100 22.29 8.88 -9.99
N PHE A 101 21.08 8.33 -10.12
CA PHE A 101 19.93 8.74 -9.31
C PHE A 101 20.19 8.49 -7.83
N ARG A 102 20.68 7.30 -7.46
CA ARG A 102 21.03 6.97 -6.07
C ARG A 102 22.15 7.85 -5.54
N HIS A 103 23.16 8.16 -6.35
CA HIS A 103 24.27 9.03 -5.95
C HIS A 103 23.82 10.49 -5.78
N LYS A 104 23.01 11.05 -6.68
CA LYS A 104 22.47 12.40 -6.54
C LYS A 104 21.46 12.52 -5.41
N VAL A 105 20.51 11.59 -5.28
CA VAL A 105 19.53 11.60 -4.18
C VAL A 105 20.20 11.32 -2.83
N GLY A 106 21.20 10.44 -2.78
CA GLY A 106 22.01 10.20 -1.59
C GLY A 106 22.92 11.37 -1.20
N SER A 107 23.25 12.27 -2.13
CA SER A 107 23.98 13.51 -1.84
C SER A 107 23.05 14.65 -1.44
N PHE A 108 21.82 14.66 -1.97
CA PHE A 108 20.78 15.65 -1.63
C PHE A 108 20.11 15.37 -0.27
N LEU A 109 20.05 14.11 0.15
CA LEU A 109 19.62 13.74 1.50
C LEU A 109 20.84 13.80 2.44
N PRO A 110 20.86 14.69 3.45
CA PRO A 110 21.93 14.74 4.42
C PRO A 110 22.06 13.36 5.08
N ARG A 111 23.21 12.71 4.88
CA ARG A 111 23.51 11.36 5.37
C ARG A 111 23.39 11.35 6.88
N ILE A 112 22.26 10.85 7.38
CA ILE A 112 22.02 10.72 8.82
C ILE A 112 23.09 9.78 9.37
N PRO A 113 23.99 10.26 10.26
CA PRO A 113 24.96 9.39 10.89
C PRO A 113 24.20 8.37 11.73
N LYS A 114 24.49 7.08 11.51
CA LYS A 114 23.99 6.00 12.36
C LYS A 114 24.57 6.22 13.76
N LYS A 115 23.80 6.88 14.63
CA LYS A 115 23.94 6.65 16.07
C LYS A 115 23.14 5.40 16.39
N GLU A 116 23.82 4.44 16.99
CA GLU A 116 23.27 3.26 17.63
C GLU A 116 22.00 3.64 18.42
N PRO A 117 20.86 2.95 18.26
CA PRO A 117 19.66 3.26 19.01
C PRO A 117 19.80 2.78 20.46
N GLN A 118 20.52 3.55 21.26
CA GLN A 118 20.43 3.54 22.71
C GLN A 118 19.16 4.30 23.10
N GLY A 119 18.07 3.57 23.30
CA GLY A 119 16.98 4.01 24.16
C GLY A 119 15.60 4.12 23.51
N LYS A 120 14.69 3.28 24.03
CA LYS A 120 13.23 3.47 24.11
C LYS A 120 12.40 3.03 22.91
N SER A 121 12.56 1.77 22.51
CA SER A 121 11.50 1.00 21.85
C SER A 121 11.37 -0.35 22.56
N ASP A 122 10.60 -0.39 23.66
CA ASP A 122 10.38 -1.59 24.48
C ASP A 122 9.64 -2.73 23.74
N PHE A 123 9.27 -2.51 22.47
CA PHE A 123 8.82 -3.56 21.56
C PHE A 123 9.63 -3.48 20.27
N THR A 124 10.77 -4.17 20.24
CA THR A 124 11.68 -4.17 19.08
C THR A 124 11.08 -4.93 17.88
N SER A 125 10.08 -5.78 18.11
CA SER A 125 9.43 -6.57 17.08
C SER A 125 7.98 -6.88 17.45
N PHE A 126 7.10 -6.99 16.45
CA PHE A 126 5.73 -7.47 16.62
C PHE A 126 5.65 -8.80 17.37
N ARG A 127 6.71 -9.61 17.31
CA ARG A 127 6.84 -10.86 18.08
C ARG A 127 6.94 -10.63 19.59
N GLU A 128 7.64 -9.59 20.02
CA GLU A 128 7.70 -9.19 21.43
C GLU A 128 6.35 -8.65 21.90
N LEU A 129 5.65 -7.89 21.04
CA LEU A 129 4.28 -7.45 21.30
C LEU A 129 3.32 -8.64 21.43
N MET A 130 3.42 -9.63 20.55
CA MET A 130 2.61 -10.85 20.63
C MET A 130 2.92 -11.67 21.89
N ASN A 131 4.19 -11.82 22.25
CA ASN A 131 4.58 -12.50 23.48
C ASN A 131 4.09 -11.76 24.72
N TYR A 132 4.18 -10.42 24.74
CA TYR A 132 3.64 -9.60 25.82
C TYR A 132 2.12 -9.76 25.96
N ILE A 133 1.37 -9.75 24.85
CA ILE A 133 -0.08 -9.95 24.86
C ILE A 133 -0.41 -11.35 25.38
N VAL A 134 0.33 -12.38 24.97
CA VAL A 134 0.14 -13.75 25.47
C VAL A 134 0.44 -13.86 26.97
N ASP A 135 1.54 -13.26 27.43
CA ASP A 135 1.94 -13.28 28.85
C ASP A 135 0.99 -12.45 29.74
N ASP A 136 0.49 -11.30 29.27
CA ASP A 136 -0.52 -10.47 29.97
C ASP A 136 -1.88 -11.18 30.05
N SER A 137 -2.21 -12.02 29.07
CA SER A 137 -3.42 -12.85 29.09
C SER A 137 -3.31 -13.98 30.12
N ALA A 138 -2.13 -14.60 30.23
CA ALA A 138 -1.88 -15.72 31.13
C ALA A 138 -1.73 -15.31 32.61
N LYS A 139 -1.37 -14.06 32.91
CA LYS A 139 -1.27 -13.54 34.28
C LYS A 139 -2.60 -13.08 34.88
N LYS A 140 -3.69 -13.09 34.10
CA LYS A 140 -5.03 -12.71 34.56
C LYS A 140 -5.91 -13.91 34.94
N GLU A 141 -5.33 -15.10 35.03
CA GLU A 141 -5.94 -16.28 35.68
C GLU A 141 -5.43 -16.46 37.12
#